data_AF-X1JUC1-F1
#
_entry.id   AF-X1JUC1-F1
#
_cell.length_a   1.000
_cell.length_b   1.000
_cell.length_c   1.000
_cell.angle_alpha   90.00
_cell.angle_beta   90.00
_cell.angle_gamma   90.00
#
_symmetry.space_group_name_H-M   'P 1'
#
loop_
_entity.id
_entity.type
_entity.pdbx_description
1 polymer ?
#
loop_
_entity_poly.entity_id
_entity_poly.type
_entity_poly.pdbx_seq_one_letter_code
_entity_poly.pdbx_strand_id
1 'polypeptide(L)' 'MAVQTQDEALKTLFSDRRLTLSTLLDIDDKNRQRVPLMPNPIQEDVIVNSGLRDIYVKP' A
#
# COMPACT_ATOMS: atom_id res chain seq x y z
N MET A 1 6.35 -10.55 -26.86
CA MET A 1 5.07 -10.02 -26.35
C MET A 1 4.93 -10.24 -24.83
N ALA A 2 5.96 -9.94 -24.03
CA ALA A 2 5.92 -10.08 -22.57
C ALA A 2 5.98 -8.72 -21.83
N VAL A 3 6.30 -7.64 -22.55
CA VAL A 3 6.49 -6.30 -21.98
C VAL A 3 5.16 -5.57 -21.76
N GLN A 4 4.15 -5.81 -22.63
CA GLN A 4 2.81 -5.22 -22.49
C GLN A 4 2.14 -5.61 -21.17
N THR A 5 2.36 -6.83 -20.68
CA THR A 5 1.73 -7.31 -19.43
C THR A 5 2.43 -6.82 -18.17
N GLN A 6 3.75 -6.60 -18.20
CA GLN A 6 4.50 -6.12 -17.04
C GLN A 6 4.20 -4.65 -16.76
N ASP A 7 4.19 -3.80 -17.79
CA ASP A 7 3.88 -2.38 -17.62
C ASP A 7 2.42 -2.16 -17.18
N GLU A 8 1.49 -2.96 -17.70
CA GLU A 8 0.09 -2.95 -17.26
C GLU A 8 -0.06 -3.43 -15.81
N ALA A 9 0.68 -4.46 -15.41
CA ALA A 9 0.68 -4.95 -14.03
C ALA A 9 1.23 -3.89 -13.07
N LEU A 10 2.33 -3.19 -13.43
CA LEU A 10 2.88 -2.12 -12.61
C LEU A 10 1.93 -0.92 -12.53
N LYS A 11 1.31 -0.52 -13.66
CA LYS A 11 0.29 0.53 -13.64
C LYS A 11 -0.87 0.18 -12.73
N THR A 12 -1.34 -1.07 -12.79
CA THR A 12 -2.43 -1.54 -11.92
C THR A 12 -2.00 -1.51 -10.45
N LEU A 13 -0.83 -2.06 -10.14
CA LEU A 13 -0.26 -2.07 -8.79
C LEU A 13 -0.19 -0.67 -8.17
N PHE A 14 0.31 0.32 -8.91
CA PHE A 14 0.47 1.70 -8.44
C PHE A 14 -0.78 2.58 -8.57
N SER A 15 -1.80 2.13 -9.31
CA SER A 15 -3.07 2.85 -9.43
C SER A 15 -3.91 2.79 -8.15
N ASP A 16 -3.66 1.79 -7.31
CA ASP A 16 -4.37 1.57 -6.06
C ASP A 16 -3.37 1.50 -4.89
N ARG A 17 -3.48 2.47 -3.97
CA ARG A 17 -2.63 2.56 -2.78
C ARG A 17 -2.74 1.32 -1.89
N ARG A 18 -3.94 0.75 -1.72
CA ARG A 18 -4.16 -0.47 -0.94
C ARG A 18 -3.44 -1.65 -1.59
N LEU A 19 -3.58 -1.80 -2.91
CA LEU A 19 -2.91 -2.85 -3.66
C LEU A 19 -1.39 -2.70 -3.58
N THR A 20 -0.87 -1.48 -3.75
CA THR A 20 0.56 -1.18 -3.60
C THR A 20 1.08 -1.64 -2.23
N LEU A 21 0.44 -1.19 -1.16
CA LEU A 21 0.90 -1.47 0.21
C LEU A 21 0.83 -2.95 0.55
N SER A 22 -0.28 -3.63 0.24
CA SER A 22 -0.42 -5.07 0.52
C SER A 22 0.53 -5.96 -0.29
N THR A 23 1.03 -5.48 -1.43
CA THR A 23 1.92 -6.26 -2.30
C THR A 23 3.40 -5.98 -2.04
N LEU A 24 3.75 -4.73 -1.72
CA LEU A 24 5.16 -4.28 -1.66
C LEU A 24 5.67 -4.03 -0.24
N LEU A 25 4.77 -3.88 0.74
CA LEU A 25 5.16 -3.58 2.11
C LEU A 25 4.98 -4.82 2.99
N ASP A 26 6.10 -5.38 3.42
CA ASP A 26 6.13 -6.37 4.48
C ASP A 26 6.32 -5.70 5.84
N ILE A 27 5.69 -6.27 6.87
CA ILE A 27 5.83 -5.89 8.27
C ILE A 27 6.27 -7.11 9.09
N ASP A 28 6.84 -6.85 10.27
CA ASP A 28 7.10 -7.93 11.23
C ASP A 28 5.84 -8.17 12.07
N ASP A 29 5.44 -9.44 12.15
CA ASP A 29 4.39 -9.87 13.07
C ASP A 29 4.92 -9.93 14.53
N LYS A 30 4.03 -10.29 15.47
CA LYS A 30 4.39 -10.42 16.89
C LYS A 30 5.48 -11.47 17.15
N ASN A 31 5.67 -12.40 16.22
CA ASN A 31 6.66 -13.46 16.27
C ASN A 31 7.93 -13.11 15.48
N ARG A 32 8.08 -11.85 15.04
CA ARG A 32 9.18 -11.36 14.20
C ARG A 32 9.30 -12.09 12.86
N GLN A 33 8.17 -12.55 12.33
CA GLN A 33 8.09 -13.08 10.99
C GLN A 33 7.70 -11.96 10.02
N ARG A 34 8.42 -11.89 8.91
CA ARG A 34 8.11 -10.94 7.84
C ARG A 34 6.86 -11.42 7.09
N VAL A 35 5.79 -10.63 7.15
CA VAL A 35 4.50 -10.92 6.53
C VAL A 35 4.00 -9.71 5.73
N PRO A 36 3.20 -9.91 4.67
CA PRO A 36 2.60 -8.79 3.94
C PRO A 36 1.71 -7.94 4.86
N LEU A 37 1.71 -6.62 4.66
CA LEU A 37 0.80 -5.73 5.37
C LEU A 37 -0.65 -6.06 4.97
N MET A 38 -1.41 -6.56 5.94
CA MET A 38 -2.87 -6.66 5.84
C MET A 38 -3.49 -5.52 6.67
N PRO A 39 -4.02 -4.46 6.03
CA PRO A 39 -4.61 -3.35 6.75
C PRO A 39 -5.78 -3.81 7.61
N ASN A 40 -5.79 -3.38 8.87
CA ASN A 40 -6.96 -3.49 9.73
C ASN A 40 -8.00 -2.40 9.36
N PRO A 41 -9.24 -2.43 9.90
CA PRO A 41 -10.29 -1.48 9.52
C PRO A 41 -9.92 0.00 9.70
N ILE A 42 -9.11 0.35 10.70
CA ILE A 42 -8.66 1.73 10.92
C ILE A 42 -7.61 2.12 9.89
N GLN A 43 -6.68 1.23 9.58
CA GLN A 43 -5.66 1.46 8.55
C GLN A 43 -6.29 1.53 7.16
N GLU A 44 -7.32 0.73 6.90
CA GLU A 44 -8.10 0.79 5.66
C GLU A 44 -8.77 2.16 5.50
N ASP A 45 -9.40 2.67 6.56
CA ASP A 45 -10.00 3.99 6.58
C ASP A 45 -8.97 5.08 6.26
N VAL A 46 -7.78 5.01 6.87
CA VAL A 46 -6.68 5.93 6.54
C VAL A 46 -6.20 5.76 5.09
N ILE A 47 -6.04 4.53 4.59
CA ILE A 47 -5.54 4.31 3.22
C ILE A 47 -6.52 4.89 2.18
N VAL A 48 -7.82 4.69 2.39
CA VAL A 48 -8.90 5.11 1.49
C VAL A 48 -9.21 6.60 1.62
N ASN A 49 -9.31 7.11 2.86
CA ASN A 49 -9.81 8.45 3.15
C ASN A 49 -8.72 9.47 3.47
N SER A 50 -7.46 9.06 3.68
CA SER A 50 -6.34 10.00 3.78
C SER A 50 -6.08 10.63 2.40
N GLY A 51 -6.77 11.73 2.15
CA GLY A 51 -6.26 12.80 1.32
C GLY A 51 -4.98 13.35 1.96
N LEU A 52 -4.12 13.98 1.16
CA LEU A 52 -2.83 14.59 1.53
C LEU A 52 -2.90 15.68 2.64
N ARG A 53 -4.03 15.80 3.35
CA ARG A 53 -4.45 16.91 4.18
C ARG A 53 -4.03 16.83 5.64
N ASP A 54 -3.60 15.65 6.12
CA ASP A 54 -3.29 15.44 7.54
C ASP A 54 -1.78 15.45 7.87
N ILE A 55 -0.92 15.71 6.88
CA ILE A 55 0.48 16.04 7.16
C ILE A 55 0.52 17.49 7.64
N TYR A 56 0.29 17.71 8.94
CA TYR A 56 0.57 18.99 9.57
C TYR A 56 2.07 19.28 9.46
N VAL A 57 2.45 20.13 8.50
CA VAL A 57 3.79 20.70 8.45
C VAL A 57 3.77 21.93 9.35
N LYS A 58 4.50 21.86 10.47
CA LYS A 58 4.74 23.01 11.35
C LYS A 58 5.44 24.12 10.52
N PRO A 59 4.95 25.37 10.54
CA PRO A 59 5.62 26.48 9.85
C PRO A 59 7.01 26.75 10.42
#